data_AF-K9PD81-F1
#
_entry.id   AF-K9PD81-F1
#
_cell.length_a   1.000
_cell.length_b   1.000
_cell.length_c   1.000
_cell.angle_alpha   90.00
_cell.angle_beta   90.00
_cell.angle_gamma   90.00
#
_symmetry.space_group_name_H-M   'P 1'
#
loop_
_entity.id
_entity.type
_entity.pdbx_description
1 polymer ?
#
loop_
_entity_poly.entity_id
_entity_poly.type
_entity_poly.pdbx_seq_one_letter_code
_entity_poly.pdbx_strand_id
1 'polypeptide(L)'
;MKQKPKPRIALLREKAGLTQLELSRIVGVTESTIQNWESGRTGTDHIERIIRFCKALNCQVEDLVEYVNESPEAPAASPGSLSEIHDLLGTSAPTPITNPDTEIASQGTRD
;
A
#
# COMPACT_ATOMS: atom_id res chain seq x y z
N MET A 1 -28.93 21.80 32.71
CA MET A 1 -27.81 20.97 33.21
C MET A 1 -26.92 20.62 32.02
N LYS A 2 -25.60 20.84 32.10
CA LYS A 2 -24.68 20.44 31.02
C LYS A 2 -24.49 18.92 31.09
N GLN A 3 -24.98 18.17 30.10
CA GLN A 3 -24.70 16.73 30.00
C GLN A 3 -23.24 16.55 29.58
N LYS A 4 -22.52 15.62 30.23
CA LYS A 4 -21.16 15.23 29.83
C LYS A 4 -21.25 13.96 29.00
N PRO A 5 -20.61 13.89 27.82
CA PRO A 5 -20.61 12.68 27.02
C PRO A 5 -19.92 11.53 27.74
N LYS A 6 -20.44 10.32 27.54
CA LYS A 6 -19.86 9.07 28.03
C LYS A 6 -19.60 8.15 26.82
N PRO A 7 -18.39 7.60 26.67
CA PRO A 7 -18.11 6.63 25.60
C PRO A 7 -18.96 5.38 25.77
N ARG A 8 -19.42 4.81 24.66
CA ARG A 8 -20.21 3.57 24.61
C ARG A 8 -19.45 2.39 23.99
N ILE A 9 -18.18 2.57 23.67
CA ILE A 9 -17.37 1.62 22.89
C ILE A 9 -17.28 0.26 23.62
N ALA A 10 -17.01 0.24 24.93
CA ALA A 10 -16.91 -1.00 25.71
C ALA A 10 -18.19 -1.84 25.64
N LEU A 11 -19.35 -1.21 25.84
CA LEU A 11 -20.66 -1.86 25.74
C LEU A 11 -20.89 -2.47 24.35
N LEU A 12 -20.51 -1.76 23.30
CA LEU A 12 -20.69 -2.23 21.91
C LEU A 12 -19.72 -3.38 21.58
N ARG A 13 -18.46 -3.27 22.02
CA ARG A 13 -17.45 -4.31 21.88
C ARG A 13 -17.88 -5.61 22.55
N GLU A 14 -18.35 -5.54 23.80
CA GLU A 14 -18.81 -6.70 24.56
C GLU A 14 -20.04 -7.36 23.92
N LYS A 15 -20.98 -6.57 23.39
CA LYS A 15 -22.12 -7.08 22.64
C LYS A 15 -21.73 -7.80 21.35
N ALA A 16 -20.61 -7.40 20.75
CA ALA A 16 -20.04 -8.07 19.59
C ALA A 16 -19.19 -9.31 19.96
N GLY A 17 -19.02 -9.61 21.25
CA GLY A 17 -18.21 -10.74 21.72
C GLY A 17 -16.70 -10.56 21.55
N LEU A 18 -16.22 -9.31 21.43
CA LEU A 18 -14.83 -9.00 21.14
C LEU A 18 -14.04 -8.63 22.40
N THR A 19 -12.78 -9.03 22.45
CA THR A 19 -11.77 -8.49 23.36
C THR A 19 -11.28 -7.11 22.88
N GLN A 20 -10.61 -6.34 23.75
CA GLN A 20 -10.03 -5.05 23.37
C GLN A 20 -8.96 -5.20 22.28
N LEU A 21 -8.13 -6.25 22.38
CA LEU A 21 -7.11 -6.59 21.39
C LEU A 21 -7.71 -6.95 20.01
N GLU A 22 -8.82 -7.69 19.96
CA GLU A 22 -9.48 -8.03 18.69
C GLU A 22 -10.07 -6.78 18.03
N LEU A 23 -10.76 -5.94 18.80
CA LEU A 23 -11.30 -4.68 18.28
C LEU A 23 -10.16 -3.77 17.76
N SER A 24 -9.04 -3.71 18.47
CA SER A 24 -7.91 -2.88 18.06
C SER A 24 -7.35 -3.31 16.70
N ARG A 25 -7.26 -4.62 16.45
CA ARG A 25 -6.84 -5.19 15.15
C ARG A 25 -7.81 -4.84 14.03
N ILE A 26 -9.12 -4.92 14.27
CA ILE A 26 -10.15 -4.58 13.27
C ILE A 26 -10.12 -3.10 12.91
N VAL A 27 -9.93 -2.24 13.91
CA VAL A 27 -9.93 -0.78 13.73
C VAL A 27 -8.57 -0.24 13.23
N GLY A 28 -7.50 -1.03 13.36
CA GLY A 28 -6.15 -0.63 12.96
C GLY A 28 -5.45 0.29 13.98
N VAL A 29 -5.71 0.09 15.27
CA VAL A 29 -5.09 0.85 16.37
C VAL A 29 -4.51 -0.08 17.45
N THR A 30 -3.80 0.49 18.42
CA THR A 30 -3.28 -0.29 19.57
C THR A 30 -4.37 -0.61 20.59
N GLU A 31 -4.22 -1.71 21.33
CA GLU A 31 -5.14 -2.08 22.42
C GLU A 31 -5.25 -0.97 23.49
N SER A 32 -4.14 -0.32 23.83
CA SER A 32 -4.13 0.83 24.75
C SER A 32 -4.96 2.02 24.23
N THR A 33 -5.01 2.22 22.90
CA THR A 33 -5.86 3.25 22.29
C THR A 33 -7.35 2.94 22.52
N ILE A 34 -7.75 1.69 22.31
CA ILE A 34 -9.12 1.22 22.62
C ILE A 34 -9.43 1.42 24.11
N GLN A 35 -8.54 1.02 25.01
CA GLN A 35 -8.73 1.22 26.46
C GLN A 35 -8.92 2.70 26.83
N ASN A 36 -8.16 3.61 26.21
CA ASN A 36 -8.27 5.05 26.46
C ASN A 36 -9.59 5.62 25.93
N TRP A 37 -10.07 5.15 24.78
CA TRP A 37 -11.38 5.53 24.26
C TRP A 37 -12.53 4.98 25.12
N GLU A 38 -12.44 3.74 25.59
CA GLU A 38 -13.45 3.10 26.46
C GLU A 38 -13.54 3.75 27.83
N SER A 39 -12.40 4.17 28.40
CA SER A 39 -12.35 4.89 29.68
C SER A 39 -12.72 6.38 29.57
N GLY A 40 -12.87 6.90 28.34
CA GLY A 40 -13.18 8.30 28.10
C GLY A 40 -12.04 9.26 28.41
N ARG A 41 -10.80 8.74 28.52
CA ARG A 41 -9.60 9.57 28.67
C ARG A 41 -9.33 10.40 27.42
N THR A 42 -9.58 9.83 26.24
CA THR A 42 -9.40 10.48 24.93
C THR A 42 -10.52 10.08 23.96
N GLY A 43 -10.68 10.82 22.85
CA GLY A 43 -11.51 10.43 21.71
C GLY A 43 -13.00 10.74 21.82
N THR A 44 -13.55 10.88 23.03
CA THR A 44 -14.99 11.18 23.23
C THR A 44 -15.37 12.54 22.65
N ASP A 45 -14.49 13.53 22.79
CA ASP A 45 -14.61 14.88 22.19
C ASP A 45 -14.62 14.84 20.66
N HIS A 46 -13.79 13.97 20.07
CA HIS A 46 -13.75 13.77 18.62
C HIS A 46 -15.06 13.18 18.11
N ILE A 47 -15.59 12.14 18.78
CA ILE A 47 -16.87 11.52 18.43
C ILE A 47 -18.01 12.55 18.50
N GLU A 48 -18.06 13.39 19.54
CA GLU A 48 -19.07 14.47 19.62
C GLU A 48 -18.95 15.48 18.49
N ARG A 49 -17.74 15.79 18.04
CA ARG A 49 -17.52 16.70 16.92
C ARG A 49 -18.01 16.08 15.61
N ILE A 50 -17.73 14.81 15.36
CA ILE A 50 -18.25 14.07 14.20
C ILE A 50 -19.78 14.07 14.21
N ILE A 51 -20.41 13.76 15.35
CA ILE A 51 -21.88 13.81 15.49
C ILE A 51 -22.42 15.20 15.14
N ARG A 52 -21.73 16.26 15.55
CA ARG A 52 -22.11 17.65 15.20
C ARG A 52 -21.96 17.93 13.72
N PHE A 53 -20.94 17.42 13.03
CA PHE A 53 -20.83 17.52 11.58
C PHE A 53 -21.99 16.84 10.87
N CYS A 54 -22.26 15.57 11.19
CA CYS A 54 -23.37 14.82 10.61
C CYS A 54 -24.72 15.53 10.78
N LYS A 55 -24.98 16.07 11.98
CA LYS A 55 -26.20 16.84 12.25
C LYS A 55 -26.28 18.16 11.49
N ALA A 56 -25.18 18.90 11.41
CA ALA A 56 -25.15 20.21 10.76
C ALA A 56 -25.26 20.10 9.23
N LEU A 57 -24.71 19.03 8.66
CA LEU A 57 -24.69 18.79 7.21
C LEU A 57 -25.80 17.85 6.74
N ASN A 58 -26.59 17.29 7.67
CA ASN A 58 -27.63 16.30 7.39
C ASN A 58 -27.09 15.10 6.57
N CYS A 59 -25.95 14.54 7.01
CA CYS A 59 -25.25 13.45 6.35
C CYS A 59 -24.90 12.32 7.35
N GLN A 60 -24.50 11.15 6.84
CA GLN A 60 -23.92 10.08 7.64
C GLN A 60 -22.41 10.32 7.86
N VAL A 61 -21.76 9.48 8.67
CA VAL A 61 -20.33 9.65 9.00
C VAL A 61 -19.44 9.31 7.80
N GLU A 62 -19.87 8.35 6.99
CA GLU A 62 -19.19 7.91 5.76
C GLU A 62 -19.12 9.03 4.73
N ASP A 63 -20.11 9.94 4.72
CA ASP A 63 -20.15 11.08 3.80
C ASP A 63 -19.10 12.16 4.13
N LEU A 64 -18.42 12.07 5.29
CA LEU A 64 -17.41 13.05 5.71
C LEU A 64 -16.02 12.79 5.11
N VAL A 65 -15.80 11.66 4.42
CA VAL A 65 -14.49 11.25 3.93
C VAL A 65 -14.59 10.70 2.51
N GLU A 66 -13.66 11.10 1.65
CA GLU A 66 -13.49 10.53 0.31
C GLU A 66 -12.16 9.79 0.24
N TYR A 67 -12.17 8.56 -0.29
CA TYR A 67 -10.97 7.77 -0.50
C TYR A 67 -10.51 7.91 -1.94
N VAL A 68 -9.48 8.74 -2.15
CA VAL A 68 -8.78 8.82 -3.44
C VAL A 68 -7.69 7.76 -3.48
N ASN A 69 -7.83 6.80 -4.39
CA ASN A 69 -6.73 5.91 -4.74
C ASN A 69 -5.80 6.69 -5.68
N GLU A 70 -4.68 7.18 -5.14
CA GLU A 70 -3.50 7.41 -5.96
C GLU A 70 -3.00 6.03 -6.41
N SER A 71 -3.55 5.53 -7.52
CA SER A 71 -2.81 4.55 -8.30
C SER A 71 -1.51 5.25 -8.68
N PRO A 72 -0.33 4.68 -8.40
CA PRO A 72 0.86 5.17 -9.05
C PRO A 72 0.63 4.93 -10.54
N GLU A 73 0.18 5.97 -11.23
CA GLU A 73 0.38 6.08 -12.66
C GLU A 73 1.90 6.09 -12.83
N ALA A 74 2.45 4.89 -12.97
CA ALA A 74 3.82 4.71 -13.37
C ALA A 74 4.01 5.59 -14.60
N PRO A 75 5.02 6.48 -14.63
CA PRO A 75 5.32 7.18 -15.88
C PRO A 75 5.49 6.07 -16.91
N ALA A 76 4.71 6.15 -17.99
CA ALA A 76 4.76 5.26 -19.13
C ALA A 76 6.11 5.41 -19.84
N ALA A 77 7.16 4.94 -19.19
CA ALA A 77 8.39 4.51 -19.80
C ALA A 77 8.41 3.01 -19.53
N SER A 78 7.77 2.25 -20.42
CA SER A 78 8.27 0.91 -20.68
C SER A 78 9.76 1.12 -20.95
N PRO A 79 10.71 0.57 -20.17
CA PRO A 79 12.03 0.41 -20.73
C PRO A 79 11.78 -0.38 -22.01
N GLY A 80 12.23 0.14 -23.15
CA GLY A 80 12.05 -0.58 -24.41
C GLY A 80 12.63 -1.99 -24.22
N SER A 81 12.04 -2.94 -24.94
CA SER A 81 12.30 -4.39 -24.95
C SER A 81 13.49 -4.89 -24.11
N LEU A 82 13.37 -6.03 -23.44
CA LEU A 82 14.49 -6.68 -22.72
C LEU A 82 15.83 -6.72 -23.51
N SER A 83 15.77 -6.72 -24.85
CA SER A 83 16.92 -6.52 -25.72
C SER A 83 17.67 -5.20 -25.50
N GLU A 84 16.98 -4.07 -25.40
CA GLU A 84 17.59 -2.75 -25.16
C GLU A 84 18.26 -2.66 -23.79
N ILE A 85 17.69 -3.35 -22.79
CA ILE A 85 18.30 -3.46 -21.45
C ILE A 85 19.60 -4.28 -21.53
N HIS A 86 19.61 -5.39 -22.27
CA HIS A 86 20.79 -6.22 -22.46
C HIS A 86 21.91 -5.50 -23.23
N ASP A 87 21.55 -4.70 -24.24
CA ASP A 87 22.49 -3.90 -25.02
C ASP A 87 23.13 -2.81 -24.16
N LEU A 88 22.33 -2.13 -23.32
CA LEU A 88 22.81 -1.07 -22.44
C LEU A 88 23.71 -1.60 -21.30
N LEU A 89 23.41 -2.79 -20.79
CA LEU A 89 24.21 -3.46 -19.75
C LEU A 89 25.41 -4.24 -20.32
N GLY A 90 25.54 -4.33 -21.65
CA GLY A 90 26.60 -5.08 -22.31
C GLY A 90 26.54 -6.59 -22.06
N THR A 91 25.36 -7.12 -21.73
CA THR A 91 25.15 -8.54 -21.38
C THR A 91 24.63 -9.38 -22.56
N SER A 92 24.52 -8.81 -23.76
CA SER A 92 24.19 -9.56 -24.97
C SER A 92 25.24 -10.66 -25.20
N ALA A 93 24.83 -11.92 -25.15
CA ALA A 93 25.70 -13.05 -25.43
C ALA A 93 26.28 -12.93 -26.85
N PRO A 94 27.58 -13.16 -27.07
CA PRO A 94 28.14 -13.16 -28.41
C PRO A 94 27.51 -14.31 -29.20
N THR A 95 26.74 -13.98 -30.23
CA THR A 95 26.29 -14.98 -31.20
C THR A 95 27.52 -15.67 -31.80
N PRO A 96 27.54 -17.01 -31.92
CA PRO A 96 28.67 -17.69 -32.52
C PRO A 96 28.83 -17.22 -33.96
N ILE A 97 29.98 -16.60 -34.25
CA ILE A 97 30.39 -16.21 -35.59
C ILE A 97 30.49 -17.51 -36.40
N THR A 98 29.46 -17.78 -37.19
CA THR A 98 29.52 -18.80 -38.24
C THR A 98 30.02 -18.10 -39.49
N ASN A 99 31.34 -18.13 -39.70
CA ASN A 99 31.92 -17.76 -40.98
C ASN A 99 31.86 -19.00 -41.89
N PRO A 100 31.14 -18.95 -43.03
CA PRO A 100 31.31 -19.94 -44.07
C PRO A 100 32.42 -19.48 -45.03
N ASP A 101 33.34 -20.40 -45.29
CA ASP A 101 34.21 -20.49 -46.47
C ASP A 101 35.24 -19.40 -46.72
N THR A 102 36.51 -19.73 -46.49
CA THR A 102 37.57 -19.49 -47.48
C THR A 102 38.67 -20.55 -47.30
N GLU A 103 38.60 -21.63 -48.08
CA GLU A 103 39.79 -22.36 -48.55
C GLU A 103 40.66 -21.42 -49.39
N ILE A 104 41.99 -21.56 -49.35
CA ILE A 104 42.90 -21.53 -50.52
C ILE A 104 44.36 -21.81 -50.07
N ALA A 105 44.87 -22.95 -50.56
CA ALA A 105 46.19 -23.19 -51.17
C ALA A 105 47.52 -23.06 -50.38
N SER A 106 48.09 -24.23 -50.07
CA SER A 106 49.36 -24.81 -50.59
C SER A 106 50.72 -24.08 -50.57
N GLN A 107 51.76 -24.91 -50.34
CA GLN A 107 53.22 -24.79 -50.58
C GLN A 107 54.02 -24.18 -49.40
N GLY A 108 55.13 -24.75 -48.90
CA GLY A 108 55.92 -25.93 -49.22
C GLY A 108 57.32 -25.84 -48.56
N THR A 109 57.94 -26.99 -48.27
CA THR A 109 59.41 -27.27 -48.11
C THR A 109 60.20 -26.59 -46.95
N ARG A 110 60.72 -27.34 -45.95
CA ARG A 110 62.08 -27.97 -45.84
C ARG A 110 63.23 -26.94 -45.94
N ASP A 111 64.25 -26.91 -45.08
CA ASP A 111 64.99 -27.97 -44.34
C ASP A 111 65.33 -27.57 -42.89
#